data_AF-A0A6M1SRI0-F1
#
_entry.id   AF-A0A6M1SRI0-F1
#
_cell.length_a   1.000
_cell.length_b   1.000
_cell.length_c   1.000
_cell.angle_alpha   90.00
_cell.angle_beta   90.00
_cell.angle_gamma   90.00
#
_symmetry.space_group_name_H-M   'P 1'
#
loop_
_entity.id
_entity.type
_entity.pdbx_description
1 polymer ?
#
loop_
_entity_poly.entity_id
_entity_poly.type
_entity_poly.pdbx_seq_one_letter_code
_entity_poly.pdbx_strand_id
1 'polypeptide(L)'
;MDEIDDLDARLRKSVLRLRAWRWMSRITENPNEVAALLSTEARFLIDLGREHPSRAKEIGRLIVAYHNMIVVMQRAGRGTGLPSRQDRCSRVNFVDGQQPR
;
A
#
# COMPACT_ATOMS: atom_id res chain seq x y z
N MET A 1 -21.94 24.76 -8.31
CA MET A 1 -21.78 23.36 -7.90
C MET A 1 -20.32 23.21 -7.63
N ASP A 2 -20.00 23.24 -6.35
CA ASP A 2 -19.04 24.20 -5.82
C ASP A 2 -17.65 23.57 -5.70
N GLU A 3 -16.59 24.36 -5.89
CA GLU A 3 -15.18 23.93 -5.81
C GLU A 3 -14.88 23.10 -4.54
N ILE A 4 -15.62 23.39 -3.46
CA ILE A 4 -15.55 22.65 -2.19
C ILE A 4 -16.12 21.23 -2.31
N ASP A 5 -17.20 21.03 -3.08
CA ASP A 5 -17.78 19.72 -3.33
C ASP A 5 -16.82 18.84 -4.17
N ASP A 6 -16.11 19.45 -5.13
CA ASP A 6 -15.09 18.75 -5.91
C ASP A 6 -13.88 18.37 -5.03
N LEU A 7 -13.43 19.27 -4.16
CA LEU A 7 -12.38 18.98 -3.18
C LEU A 7 -12.78 17.85 -2.23
N ASP A 8 -13.98 17.89 -1.65
CA ASP A 8 -14.46 16.83 -0.76
C ASP A 8 -14.60 15.49 -1.49
N ALA A 9 -15.09 15.50 -2.74
CA ALA A 9 -15.14 14.31 -3.58
C ALA A 9 -13.73 13.76 -3.85
N ARG A 10 -12.74 14.64 -4.07
CA ARG A 10 -11.34 14.27 -4.29
C ARG A 10 -10.71 13.66 -3.04
N LEU A 11 -10.87 14.27 -1.87
CA LEU A 11 -10.35 13.75 -0.60
C LEU A 11 -10.97 12.39 -0.27
N ARG A 12 -12.28 12.22 -0.51
CA ARG A 12 -12.96 10.92 -0.37
C ARG A 12 -12.34 9.85 -1.29
N LYS A 13 -12.04 10.19 -2.55
CA LYS A 13 -11.37 9.28 -3.49
C LYS A 13 -9.98 8.86 -2.97
N SER A 14 -9.19 9.80 -2.44
CA SER A 14 -7.87 9.48 -1.86
C SER A 14 -8.00 8.59 -0.62
N VAL A 15 -8.98 8.82 0.25
CA VAL A 15 -9.26 7.91 1.38
C VAL A 15 -9.59 6.49 0.90
N LEU A 16 -10.45 6.36 -0.10
CA LEU A 16 -10.84 5.06 -0.67
C LEU A 16 -9.64 4.33 -1.27
N ARG A 17 -8.80 5.05 -2.03
CA ARG A 17 -7.55 4.53 -2.60
C ARG A 17 -6.62 4.01 -1.49
N LEU A 18 -6.43 4.77 -0.42
CA LEU A 18 -5.61 4.34 0.71
C LEU A 18 -6.16 3.07 1.39
N ARG A 19 -7.49 2.97 1.56
CA ARG A 19 -8.14 1.77 2.10
C ARG A 19 -7.96 0.55 1.20
N ALA A 20 -8.12 0.72 -0.11
CA ALA A 20 -7.91 -0.34 -1.07
C ALA A 20 -6.45 -0.85 -1.01
N TRP A 21 -5.47 0.05 -0.96
CA TRP A 21 -4.06 -0.32 -0.84
C TRP A 21 -3.71 -0.95 0.50
N ARG A 22 -4.41 -0.65 1.60
CA ARG A 22 -4.27 -1.40 2.87
C ARG A 22 -4.57 -2.86 2.68
N TRP A 23 -5.63 -3.18 1.95
CA TRP A 23 -5.97 -4.56 1.67
C TRP A 23 -4.99 -5.18 0.66
N MET A 24 -4.70 -4.49 -0.45
CA MET A 24 -3.81 -4.99 -1.51
C MET A 24 -2.36 -5.17 -1.07
N SER A 25 -1.89 -4.47 -0.02
CA SER A 25 -0.55 -4.63 0.55
C SER A 25 -0.20 -6.07 0.93
N ARG A 26 -1.21 -6.91 1.17
CA ARG A 26 -1.06 -8.31 1.58
C ARG A 26 -0.86 -9.28 0.42
N ILE A 27 -1.19 -8.87 -0.80
CA ILE A 27 -1.24 -9.73 -1.99
C ILE A 27 -0.45 -9.17 -3.17
N THR A 28 0.09 -7.96 -3.06
CA THR A 28 0.86 -7.34 -4.14
C THR A 28 2.22 -8.02 -4.30
N GLU A 29 2.53 -8.41 -5.52
CA GLU A 29 3.83 -9.01 -5.89
C GLU A 29 4.90 -7.93 -6.10
N ASN A 30 4.49 -6.68 -6.37
CA ASN A 30 5.37 -5.55 -6.60
C ASN A 30 5.07 -4.37 -5.67
N PRO A 31 5.38 -4.49 -4.36
CA PRO A 31 5.10 -3.43 -3.40
C PRO A 31 5.91 -2.14 -3.66
N ASN A 32 7.04 -2.21 -4.38
CA ASN A 32 7.84 -1.02 -4.70
C ASN A 32 7.15 -0.12 -5.74
N GLU A 33 6.54 -0.72 -6.77
CA GLU A 33 5.75 0.02 -7.76
C GLU A 33 4.52 0.66 -7.11
N VAL A 34 3.85 -0.06 -6.21
CA VAL A 34 2.74 0.48 -5.42
C VAL A 34 3.20 1.66 -4.56
N ALA A 35 4.37 1.56 -3.92
CA ALA A 35 4.94 2.66 -3.15
C ALA A 35 5.19 3.90 -4.00
N ALA A 36 5.65 3.74 -5.25
CA ALA A 36 5.81 4.86 -6.18
C ALA A 36 4.47 5.52 -6.53
N LEU A 37 3.43 4.73 -6.83
CA LEU A 37 2.09 5.24 -7.13
C LEU A 37 1.49 6.01 -5.93
N LEU A 38 1.66 5.49 -4.72
CA LEU A 38 1.22 6.17 -3.49
C LEU A 38 2.01 7.46 -3.23
N SER A 39 3.29 7.50 -3.61
CA SER A 39 4.13 8.70 -3.46
C SER A 39 3.66 9.84 -4.37
N THR A 40 3.27 9.52 -5.61
CA THR A 40 2.68 10.50 -6.54
C THR A 40 1.41 11.11 -5.97
N GLU A 41 0.53 10.30 -5.40
CA GLU A 41 -0.71 10.79 -4.78
C GLU A 41 -0.43 11.66 -3.54
N ALA A 42 0.52 11.27 -2.69
CA ALA A 42 0.92 12.07 -1.54
C ALA A 42 1.46 13.44 -1.95
N ARG A 43 2.22 13.51 -3.06
CA ARG A 43 2.73 14.77 -3.60
C ARG A 43 1.62 15.67 -4.12
N PHE A 44 0.66 15.10 -4.84
CA PHE A 44 -0.55 15.83 -5.25
C PHE A 44 -1.29 16.43 -4.04
N LEU A 45 -1.45 15.66 -2.95
CA LEU A 45 -2.10 16.18 -1.75
C LEU A 45 -1.31 17.31 -1.08
N ILE A 46 0.02 17.32 -1.15
CA ILE A 46 0.84 18.43 -0.64
C ILE A 46 0.54 19.72 -1.40
N ASP A 47 0.50 19.65 -2.73
CA ASP A 47 0.22 20.82 -3.56
C ASP A 47 -1.22 21.30 -3.34
N LEU A 48 -2.18 20.38 -3.27
CA LEU A 48 -3.58 20.69 -2.95
C LEU A 48 -3.75 21.35 -1.56
N GLY A 49 -2.95 20.94 -0.57
CA GLY A 49 -2.95 21.54 0.75
C GLY A 49 -2.43 22.99 0.78
N ARG A 50 -1.56 23.35 -0.15
CA ARG A 50 -1.08 24.73 -0.34
C ARG A 50 -2.14 25.61 -0.99
N GLU A 51 -2.91 25.05 -1.92
CA GLU A 51 -4.00 25.73 -2.61
C GLU A 51 -5.22 25.94 -1.70
N HIS A 52 -5.49 25.02 -0.77
CA HIS A 52 -6.64 25.08 0.14
C HIS A 52 -6.22 25.10 1.63
N PRO A 53 -5.69 26.23 2.15
CA PRO A 53 -5.19 26.33 3.52
C PRO A 53 -6.27 26.07 4.58
N SER A 54 -7.54 26.36 4.29
CA SER A 54 -8.68 26.05 5.17
C SER A 54 -8.86 24.55 5.44
N ARG A 55 -8.36 23.69 4.54
CA ARG A 55 -8.44 22.22 4.61
C ARG A 55 -7.08 21.57 4.88
N ALA A 56 -6.02 22.36 5.05
CA ALA A 56 -4.64 21.87 5.18
C ALA A 56 -4.45 20.84 6.30
N LYS A 57 -5.21 20.95 7.41
CA LYS A 57 -5.15 19.98 8.51
C LYS A 57 -5.67 18.59 8.11
N GLU A 58 -6.76 18.53 7.36
CA GLU A 58 -7.35 17.27 6.88
C GLU A 58 -6.44 16.63 5.83
N ILE A 59 -5.97 17.44 4.89
CA ILE A 59 -5.03 17.04 3.83
C ILE A 59 -3.71 16.55 4.45
N GLY A 60 -3.17 17.24 5.46
CA GLY A 60 -1.97 16.84 6.19
C GLY A 60 -2.10 15.47 6.85
N ARG A 61 -3.25 15.15 7.44
CA ARG A 61 -3.52 13.81 7.99
C ARG A 61 -3.50 12.74 6.91
N LEU A 62 -4.04 13.03 5.71
CA LEU A 62 -3.99 12.11 4.58
C LEU A 62 -2.56 11.90 4.09
N ILE A 63 -1.77 12.96 3.94
CA ILE A 63 -0.36 12.87 3.53
C ILE A 63 0.42 11.95 4.48
N VAL A 64 0.27 12.14 5.79
CA VAL A 64 0.91 11.26 6.80
C VAL A 64 0.46 9.81 6.65
N ALA A 65 -0.84 9.58 6.41
CA ALA A 65 -1.37 8.23 6.24
C ALA A 65 -0.83 7.54 4.96
N TYR A 66 -0.67 8.29 3.87
CA TYR A 66 -0.01 7.81 2.65
C TYR A 66 1.47 7.51 2.89
N HIS A 67 2.20 8.39 3.58
CA HIS A 67 3.61 8.17 3.93
C HIS A 67 3.81 6.88 4.74
N ASN A 68 2.96 6.65 5.75
CA ASN A 68 3.01 5.41 6.54
C ASN A 68 2.78 4.17 5.67
N MET A 69 1.86 4.24 4.70
CA MET A 69 1.63 3.15 3.77
C MET A 69 2.83 2.90 2.85
N ILE A 70 3.43 3.96 2.32
CA ILE A 70 4.63 3.87 1.47
C ILE A 70 5.76 3.14 2.23
N VAL A 71 5.98 3.50 3.50
CA VAL A 71 6.97 2.84 4.34
C VAL A 71 6.66 1.35 4.53
N VAL A 72 5.39 0.99 4.75
CA VAL A 72 4.95 -0.42 4.86
C VAL A 72 5.24 -1.18 3.57
N MET A 73 4.88 -0.62 2.41
CA MET A 73 5.10 -1.24 1.10
C MET A 73 6.60 -1.42 0.81
N GLN A 74 7.41 -0.39 1.04
CA GLN A 74 8.86 -0.48 0.85
C GLN A 74 9.51 -1.50 1.79
N ARG A 75 8.99 -1.67 3.02
CA ARG A 75 9.45 -2.73 3.93
C ARG A 75 9.08 -4.12 3.42
N ALA A 76 7.87 -4.28 2.88
CA ALA A 76 7.45 -5.53 2.24
C ALA A 76 8.34 -5.88 1.02
N GLY A 77 8.68 -4.88 0.20
CA GLY A 77 9.53 -5.07 -0.99
C GLY A 77 11.01 -5.32 -0.71
N ARG A 78 11.50 -4.99 0.49
CA ARG A 78 12.90 -5.23 0.88
C ARG A 78 13.16 -6.60 1.47
N GLY A 79 12.16 -7.46 1.60
CA GLY A 79 12.33 -8.83 2.10
C GLY A 79 12.95 -8.86 3.49
N THR A 80 12.13 -8.74 4.54
CA THR A 80 12.42 -9.61 5.68
C THR A 80 12.34 -11.02 5.11
N GLY A 81 13.41 -11.81 5.22
CA GLY A 81 13.50 -13.21 4.79
C GLY A 81 12.50 -14.11 5.53
N LEU A 82 11.21 -13.87 5.30
CA LEU A 82 10.11 -14.73 5.67
C LEU A 82 9.81 -15.56 4.42
N PRO A 83 9.81 -16.91 4.54
CA PRO A 83 9.60 -17.79 3.42
C PRO A 83 8.28 -17.42 2.74
N SER A 84 8.37 -17.23 1.43
CA SER A 84 7.24 -16.87 0.60
C SER A 84 6.17 -17.95 0.76
N ARG A 85 4.89 -17.58 0.77
CA ARG A 85 3.78 -18.55 0.88
C ARG A 85 3.79 -19.59 -0.25
N GLN A 86 4.57 -19.36 -1.30
CA GLN A 86 4.82 -20.26 -2.43
C GLN A 86 5.72 -21.47 -2.09
N ASP A 87 6.50 -21.42 -1.00
CA ASP A 87 7.36 -22.55 -0.59
C ASP A 87 6.58 -23.70 0.07
N ARG A 88 5.25 -23.57 0.22
CA ARG A 88 4.40 -24.60 0.82
C ARG A 88 3.85 -25.63 -0.17
N CYS A 89 4.12 -25.49 -1.48
CA CYS A 89 3.58 -26.38 -2.50
C CYS A 89 4.54 -27.50 -2.97
N SER A 90 5.77 -27.57 -2.47
CA SER A 90 6.77 -28.55 -2.96
C SER A 90 7.11 -29.66 -1.96
N ARG A 91 6.29 -29.90 -0.93
CA ARG A 91 6.55 -30.99 0.02
C ARG A 91 5.33 -31.89 0.24
N VAL A 92 4.78 -32.39 -0.86
CA VAL A 92 4.01 -33.63 -0.85
C VAL A 92 4.56 -34.48 -1.98
N ASN A 93 5.11 -35.63 -1.60
CA ASN A 93 5.61 -36.79 -2.37
C ASN A 93 6.98 -37.16 -1.76
N PHE A 94 7.22 -38.35 -1.23
CA PHE A 94 6.40 -39.51 -0.97
C PHE A 94 7.30 -40.31 -0.03
N VAL A 95 6.78 -40.67 1.14
CA VAL A 95 7.46 -41.58 2.06
C VAL A 95 7.27 -42.95 1.44
N ASP A 96 8.32 -43.59 0.96
CA ASP A 96 8.36 -45.05 0.92
C ASP A 96 9.78 -45.57 0.70
N GLY A 97 10.13 -46.60 1.46
CA GLY A 97 11.30 -47.42 1.19
C GLY A 97 12.42 -47.38 2.23
N GLN A 98 12.10 -47.49 3.53
CA GLN A 98 13.06 -48.09 4.45
C GLN A 98 13.23 -49.58 4.11
N GLN A 99 14.50 -49.95 3.85
CA GLN A 99 15.22 -51.15 4.31
C GLN A 99 14.96 -52.52 3.63
N PRO A 100 15.84 -53.55 3.79
CA PRO A 100 17.24 -53.57 4.27
C PRO A 100 18.21 -54.54 3.52
N ARG A 101 19.50 -54.47 3.94
CA ARG A 101 20.64 -55.41 3.78
C ARG A 101 21.36 -55.48 2.44
#